data_AF-M0F4H3-F1
#
_entry.id   AF-M0F4H3-F1
#
_cell.length_a   1.000
_cell.length_b   1.000
_cell.length_c   1.000
_cell.angle_alpha   90.00
_cell.angle_beta   90.00
_cell.angle_gamma   90.00
#
_symmetry.space_group_name_H-M   'P 1'
#
loop_
_entity.id
_entity.type
_entity.pdbx_description
1 polymer ?
#
loop_
_entity_poly.entity_id
_entity_poly.type
_entity_poly.pdbx_seq_one_letter_code
_entity_poly.pdbx_strand_id
1 'polypeptide(L)' 'MKSTRKGLRDDDLYKDTYQRLTCTDCEKVLNTTTDSNTVFDLRTCPECGTQYKDLP' A
#
# COMPACT_ATOMS: atom_id res chain seq x y z
N MET A 1 9.29 4.96 4.63
CA MET A 1 8.02 4.83 3.87
C MET A 1 8.27 5.09 2.39
N LYS A 2 8.07 4.05 1.56
CA LYS A 2 8.16 4.11 0.09
C LYS A 2 6.77 4.43 -0.51
N SER A 3 6.70 4.76 -1.80
CA SER A 3 5.40 4.92 -2.47
C SER A 3 4.82 3.57 -2.88
N THR A 4 3.50 3.48 -3.07
CA THR A 4 2.83 2.29 -3.61
C THR A 4 3.40 1.87 -4.96
N ARG A 5 3.68 2.84 -5.84
CA ARG A 5 4.39 2.61 -7.12
C ARG A 5 5.78 1.99 -6.95
N LYS A 6 6.53 2.37 -5.90
CA LYS A 6 7.84 1.77 -5.63
C LYS A 6 7.70 0.36 -5.03
N GLY A 7 6.76 0.16 -4.11
CA GLY A 7 6.46 -1.19 -3.59
C GLY A 7 6.05 -2.19 -4.69
N LEU A 8 5.31 -1.73 -5.71
CA LEU A 8 4.98 -2.56 -6.88
C LEU A 8 6.18 -2.86 -7.80
N ARG A 9 7.23 -2.04 -7.78
CA ARG A 9 8.45 -2.26 -8.58
C ARG A 9 9.48 -3.13 -7.85
N ASP A 10 9.50 -3.04 -6.53
CA ASP A 10 10.40 -3.76 -5.66
C ASP A 10 9.79 -5.14 -5.25
N ASP A 11 8.67 -5.54 -5.88
CA ASP A 11 7.89 -6.77 -5.61
C ASP A 11 7.37 -6.92 -4.17
N ASP A 12 7.42 -5.88 -3.32
CA ASP A 12 6.84 -5.91 -1.97
C ASP A 12 5.31 -5.84 -1.98
N LEU A 13 4.74 -5.29 -3.06
CA LEU A 13 3.31 -5.21 -3.30
C LEU A 13 2.97 -5.85 -4.63
N TYR A 14 1.78 -6.44 -4.69
CA TYR A 14 1.17 -6.88 -5.94
C TYR A 14 -0.28 -6.41 -6.02
N LYS A 15 -0.85 -6.48 -7.22
CA LYS A 15 -2.28 -6.22 -7.44
C LYS A 15 -3.03 -7.54 -7.47
N ASP A 16 -4.07 -7.65 -6.67
CA ASP A 16 -4.97 -8.80 -6.71
C ASP A 16 -5.87 -8.79 -7.97
N THR A 17 -6.75 -9.77 -8.08
CA THR A 17 -7.73 -9.91 -9.18
C THR A 17 -8.69 -8.71 -9.30
N TYR A 18 -8.82 -7.92 -8.24
CA TYR A 18 -9.65 -6.71 -8.18
C TYR A 18 -8.81 -5.42 -8.26
N GLN A 19 -7.54 -5.52 -8.64
CA GLN A 19 -6.58 -4.42 -8.70
C GLN A 19 -6.30 -3.73 -7.35
N ARG A 20 -6.58 -4.39 -6.22
CA ARG A 20 -6.28 -3.88 -4.87
C ARG A 20 -4.81 -4.11 -4.57
N LEU A 21 -4.21 -3.18 -3.83
CA LEU A 21 -2.84 -3.32 -3.36
C LEU A 21 -2.78 -4.35 -2.23
N THR A 22 -2.02 -5.40 -2.46
CA THR A 22 -1.83 -6.51 -1.53
C THR A 22 -0.35 -6.63 -1.20
N CYS A 23 -0.05 -6.86 0.08
CA CYS A 23 1.32 -7.07 0.53
C CYS A 23 1.80 -8.46 0.10
N THR A 24 2.96 -8.54 -0.54
CA THR A 24 3.55 -9.81 -1.00
C THR A 24 3.94 -10.72 0.17
N ASP A 25 4.43 -10.13 1.27
CA ASP A 25 4.87 -10.92 2.44
C ASP A 25 3.72 -11.54 3.25
N CYS A 26 2.58 -10.84 3.31
CA CYS A 26 1.46 -11.22 4.17
C CYS A 26 0.21 -11.68 3.41
N GLU A 27 0.19 -11.50 2.09
CA GLU A 27 -0.96 -11.78 1.22
C GLU A 27 -2.25 -11.09 1.69
N LYS A 28 -2.12 -9.96 2.41
CA LYS A 28 -3.24 -9.16 2.91
C LYS A 28 -3.37 -7.84 2.15
N VAL A 29 -4.61 -7.48 1.89
CA VAL A 29 -4.96 -6.19 1.29
C VAL A 29 -4.56 -5.06 2.25
N LEU A 30 -3.94 -4.02 1.71
CA LEU A 30 -3.53 -2.86 2.50
C LEU A 30 -4.74 -2.05 2.94
N ASN A 31 -4.75 -1.65 4.21
CA ASN A 31 -5.69 -0.66 4.73
C ASN A 31 -5.36 0.71 4.16
N THR A 32 -6.40 1.53 3.95
CA THR A 32 -6.25 2.88 3.41
C THR A 32 -6.63 3.89 4.47
N THR A 33 -5.76 4.85 4.71
CA THR A 33 -6.00 5.95 5.62
C THR A 33 -5.81 7.24 4.83
N THR A 34 -6.93 7.94 4.61
CA THR A 34 -6.95 9.25 3.96
C THR A 34 -6.95 10.32 5.03
N ASP A 35 -6.00 11.24 4.97
CA ASP A 35 -5.92 12.40 5.86
C ASP A 35 -6.16 13.66 5.02
N SER A 36 -7.19 14.44 5.39
CA SER A 36 -7.62 15.66 4.71
C SER A 36 -6.59 16.80 4.75
N ASN A 37 -5.58 16.71 5.62
CA ASN A 37 -4.45 17.65 5.64
C ASN A 37 -3.29 17.23 4.73
N THR A 38 -3.37 16.06 4.11
CA THR A 38 -2.30 15.52 3.26
C THR A 38 -2.78 15.32 1.82
N VAL A 39 -1.86 15.47 0.86
CA VAL A 39 -2.15 15.29 -0.57
C VAL A 39 -1.92 13.84 -1.03
N PHE A 40 -1.86 12.90 -0.10
CA PHE A 40 -1.57 11.49 -0.36
C PHE A 40 -2.36 10.60 0.59
N ASP A 41 -2.71 9.40 0.15
CA ASP A 41 -3.28 8.39 1.04
C ASP A 41 -2.16 7.53 1.63
N LEU A 42 -2.38 7.03 2.84
CA LEU A 42 -1.50 6.07 3.48
C LEU A 42 -2.07 4.66 3.30
N ARG A 43 -1.28 3.76 2.72
CA ARG A 43 -1.59 2.33 2.63
C ARG A 43 -0.77 1.58 3.68
N THR A 44 -1.44 0.90 4.60
CA THR A 44 -0.77 0.18 5.71
C THR A 44 -1.15 -1.29 5.68
N CYS A 45 -0.15 -2.18 5.74
CA CYS A 45 -0.42 -3.60 5.89
C CYS A 45 -0.88 -3.89 7.32
N PRO A 46 -2.02 -4.59 7.53
CA PRO A 46 -2.51 -4.91 8.86
C PRO A 46 -1.64 -5.91 9.63
N GLU A 47 -0.84 -6.72 8.94
CA GLU A 47 -0.05 -7.81 9.56
C GLU A 47 1.38 -7.34 9.89
N CYS A 48 2.14 -6.90 8.88
CA CYS A 48 3.53 -6.47 9.08
C CYS A 48 3.68 -4.98 9.43
N GLY A 49 2.59 -4.21 9.42
CA GLY A 49 2.59 -2.77 9.72
C GLY A 49 3.29 -1.91 8.66
N THR A 50 3.70 -2.48 7.53
CA THR A 50 4.43 -1.73 6.50
C THR A 50 3.56 -0.64 5.88
N GLN A 51 4.11 0.57 5.79
CA GLN A 51 3.40 1.76 5.31
C GLN A 51 3.93 2.24 3.95
N TYR A 52 2.99 2.61 3.08
CA TYR A 52 3.23 3.12 1.73
C TYR A 52 2.45 4.41 1.48
N LYS A 53 3.07 5.35 0.76
CA LYS A 53 2.37 6.55 0.25
C LYS A 53 1.69 6.24 -1.08
N ASP A 54 0.38 6.43 -1.14
CA ASP A 54 -0.38 6.45 -2.37
C ASP A 54 -0.49 7.90 -2.85
N LEU A 55 0.24 8.21 -3.91
CA LEU A 55 0.19 9.53 -4.55
C LEU A 55 -0.82 9.43 -5.69
N PRO A 56 -1.88 10.27 -5.70
CA PRO A 56 -2.87 10.29 -6.77
C PRO A 56 -2.24 10.47 -8.16
#